data_AF-A0A6L5FP96-F1
#
_entry.id   AF-A0A6L5FP96-F1
#
_cell.length_a   1.000
_cell.length_b   1.000
_cell.length_c   1.000
_cell.angle_alpha   90.00
_cell.angle_beta   90.00
_cell.angle_gamma   90.00
#
_symmetry.space_group_name_H-M   'P 1'
#
loop_
_entity.id
_entity.type
_entity.pdbx_description
1 polymer ?
#
loop_
_entity_poly.entity_id
_entity_poly.type
_entity_poly.pdbx_seq_one_letter_code
_entity_poly.pdbx_strand_id
1 'polypeptide(L)' 'MGLRLAEGIDPERYATLAGRPLDAGRIATLHAEGAVETTPEGRLRVTLSGFPVLDAVVADPAA' A
#
# COMPACT_ATOMS: atom_id res chain seq x y z
N MET A 1 -2.96 9.52 11.98
CA MET A 1 -4.16 9.52 11.13
C MET A 1 -3.77 8.93 9.79
N GLY A 2 -3.91 7.61 9.69
CA GLY A 2 -3.36 6.80 8.61
C GLY A 2 -4.05 7.07 7.29
N LEU A 3 -3.23 7.10 6.24
CA LEU A 3 -3.52 6.73 4.85
C LEU A 3 -4.97 7.02 4.44
N ARG A 4 -5.21 8.18 3.83
CA ARG A 4 -6.45 8.41 3.08
C ARG A 4 -6.45 7.45 1.89
N LEU A 5 -6.98 6.26 2.13
CA LEU A 5 -6.99 5.10 1.25
C LEU A 5 -7.56 5.39 -0.15
N ALA A 6 -8.37 6.43 -0.30
CA ALA A 6 -8.93 6.87 -1.57
C ALA A 6 -7.98 7.73 -2.43
N GLU A 7 -7.08 8.51 -1.83
CA GLU A 7 -6.16 9.42 -2.56
C GLU A 7 -4.84 8.73 -2.98
N GLY A 8 -4.56 7.55 -2.39
CA GLY A 8 -3.30 6.83 -2.56
C GLY A 8 -2.14 7.49 -1.81
N ILE A 9 -1.05 6.76 -1.65
CA ILE A 9 0.21 7.25 -1.08
C ILE A 9 1.30 7.34 -2.12
N ASP A 10 2.13 8.35 -1.95
CA ASP A 10 3.42 8.43 -2.62
C ASP A 10 4.41 7.47 -1.90
N PRO A 11 4.96 6.45 -2.58
CA PRO A 11 5.91 5.50 -2.00
C PRO A 11 7.19 6.16 -1.46
N GLU A 12 7.70 7.20 -2.13
CA GLU A 12 8.92 7.91 -1.72
C GLU A 12 8.65 8.77 -0.47
N ARG A 13 7.49 9.43 -0.46
CA ARG A 13 7.05 10.19 0.72
C ARG A 13 6.81 9.27 1.92
N TYR A 14 6.23 8.10 1.70
CA TYR A 14 6.09 7.08 2.74
C TYR A 14 7.47 6.67 3.27
N ALA A 15 8.43 6.38 2.39
CA ALA A 15 9.77 5.96 2.78
C ALA A 15 10.47 6.99 3.67
N THR A 16 10.32 8.27 3.30
CA THR A 16 10.88 9.40 4.04
C THR A 16 10.25 9.56 5.44
N LEU A 17 8.93 9.38 5.55
CA LEU A 17 8.21 9.55 6.81
C LEU A 17 8.32 8.33 7.75
N ALA A 18 8.32 7.13 7.18
CA ALA A 18 8.41 5.88 7.92
C ALA A 18 9.86 5.45 8.23
N GLY A 19 10.84 6.10 7.59
CA GLY A 19 12.27 5.75 7.70
C GLY A 19 12.63 4.42 7.02
N ARG A 20 11.70 3.82 6.28
CA ARG A 20 11.90 2.58 5.51
C ARG A 20 11.04 2.59 4.25
N PRO A 21 11.55 2.14 3.10
CA PRO A 21 10.75 2.01 1.89
C PRO A 21 9.67 0.93 2.05
N LEU A 22 8.64 1.01 1.22
CA LEU A 22 7.70 -0.10 1.07
C LEU A 22 8.43 -1.29 0.45
N ASP A 23 8.09 -2.50 0.90
CA ASP A 23 8.64 -3.72 0.33
C ASP A 23 8.11 -3.91 -1.10
N ALA A 24 9.01 -3.85 -2.07
CA ALA A 24 8.68 -3.98 -3.48
C ALA A 24 8.11 -5.36 -3.84
N GLY A 25 8.54 -6.43 -3.17
CA GLY A 25 7.99 -7.77 -3.35
C GLY A 25 6.56 -7.85 -2.85
N ARG A 26 6.28 -7.27 -1.68
CA ARG A 26 4.92 -7.20 -1.14
C ARG A 26 3.99 -6.35 -2.02
N ILE A 27 4.47 -5.23 -2.55
CA ILE A 27 3.71 -4.42 -3.51
C ILE A 27 3.41 -5.22 -4.79
N ALA A 28 4.41 -5.93 -5.34
CA ALA A 28 4.22 -6.72 -6.55
C ALA A 28 3.16 -7.82 -6.36
N THR A 29 3.16 -8.51 -5.21
CA THR A 29 2.13 -9.49 -4.85
C THR A 29 0.75 -8.83 -4.76
N LEU A 30 0.64 -7.74 -4.01
CA LEU A 30 -0.64 -7.02 -3.86
C LEU A 30 -1.16 -6.47 -5.19
N HIS A 31 -0.27 -6.06 -6.10
CA HIS A 31 -0.62 -5.62 -7.43
C HIS A 31 -1.10 -6.79 -8.30
N ALA A 32 -0.42 -7.94 -8.22
CA ALA A 32 -0.83 -9.16 -8.93
C ALA A 32 -2.18 -9.71 -8.44
N GLU A 33 -2.48 -9.56 -7.16
CA GLU A 33 -3.76 -9.91 -6.54
C GLU A 33 -4.87 -8.86 -6.81
N GLY A 34 -4.52 -7.74 -7.44
CA GLY A 34 -5.45 -6.64 -7.70
C GLY A 34 -5.88 -5.89 -6.44
N ALA A 35 -5.16 -6.06 -5.33
CA ALA A 35 -5.42 -5.39 -4.06
C ALA A 35 -4.93 -3.94 -4.06
N VAL A 36 -3.87 -3.63 -4.80
CA VAL A 36 -3.35 -2.27 -4.98
C VAL A 36 -3.15 -1.96 -6.46
N GLU A 37 -3.24 -0.68 -6.80
CA GLU A 37 -2.94 -0.18 -8.13
C GLU A 37 -2.10 1.09 -8.03
N THR A 38 -1.29 1.33 -9.06
CA THR A 38 -0.54 2.58 -9.19
C THR A 38 -1.36 3.54 -10.04
N THR A 39 -1.65 4.72 -9.51
CA THR A 39 -2.36 5.76 -10.25
C THR A 39 -1.44 6.39 -11.31
N PRO A 40 -1.99 7.06 -12.34
CA PRO A 40 -1.17 7.77 -13.34
C PRO A 40 -0.20 8.79 -12.76
N GLU A 41 -0.49 9.30 -11.56
CA GLU A 41 0.34 10.24 -10.80
C GLU A 41 1.46 9.54 -10.01
N GLY A 42 1.63 8.23 -10.18
CA GLY A 42 2.65 7.42 -9.49
C GLY A 42 2.32 7.07 -8.04
N ARG A 43 1.07 7.25 -7.61
CA ARG A 43 0.65 6.95 -6.23
C ARG A 43 0.16 5.52 -6.11
N LEU A 44 0.50 4.86 -5.01
CA LEU A 44 -0.02 3.55 -4.66
C LEU A 44 -1.37 3.72 -3.95
N ARG A 45 -2.47 3.22 -4.52
CA ARG A 45 -3.78 3.19 -3.84
C ARG A 45 -4.28 1.76 -3.70
N VAL A 46 -5.12 1.53 -2.69
CA VAL A 46 -5.80 0.25 -2.51
C VAL A 46 -7.06 0.25 -3.35
N THR A 47 -7.29 -0.84 -4.06
CA THR A 47 -8.50 -1.05 -4.84
C THR A 47 -9.66 -1.41 -3.91
N LEU A 48 -10.89 -1.33 -4.41
CA LEU A 48 -12.07 -1.79 -3.65
C LEU A 48 -11.97 -3.29 -3.29
N SER A 49 -11.27 -4.08 -4.11
CA SER A 49 -11.04 -5.51 -3.87
C SER A 49 -9.94 -5.78 -2.83
N GLY A 50 -8.99 -4.86 -2.64
CA GLY A 50 -7.93 -4.96 -1.65
C GLY A 50 -8.31 -4.46 -0.25
N PHE A 51 -9.49 -3.86 -0.10
CA PHE A 51 -9.97 -3.32 1.18
C PHE A 51 -9.99 -4.36 2.32
N PRO A 52 -10.39 -5.63 2.11
CA PRO A 52 -10.31 -6.66 3.14
C PRO A 52 -8.87 -7.09 3.49
N VAL A 53 -7.93 -6.93 2.55
CA VAL A 53 -6.53 -7.35 2.71
C VAL A 53 -5.74 -6.35 3.56
N LEU A 54 -6.14 -5.07 3.57
CA LEU A 54 -5.53 -4.05 4.43
C LEU A 54 -5.67 -4.34 5.93
N ASP A 55 -6.82 -4.86 6.36
CA ASP A 55 -7.01 -5.24 7.76
C ASP A 55 -6.11 -6.42 8.13
N ALA A 56 -5.91 -7.39 7.22
CA ALA A 56 -5.02 -8.52 7.44
C ALA A 56 -3.53 -8.12 7.46
N VAL A 57 -3.11 -7.16 6.63
CA VAL A 57 -1.73 -6.67 6.57
C VAL A 57 -1.38 -5.74 7.75
N VAL A 58 -2.35 -4.98 8.27
CA VAL A 58 -2.16 -4.16 9.49
C VAL A 58 -2.24 -5.01 10.76
N ALA A 59 -3.00 -6.11 10.74
CA ALA A 59 -3.12 -7.02 11.87
C ALA A 59 -1.87 -7.87 12.14
N ASP A 60 -0.94 -7.99 11.18
CA ASP A 60 0.28 -8.78 11.37
C ASP A 60 1.58 -7.99 11.11
N PRO A 61 2.14 -7.35 12.15
CA PRO A 61 3.51 -6.89 12.17
C PRO A 61 4.50 -7.93 12.74
N ALA A 62 4.20 -9.24 12.76
CA ALA A 62 5.06 -10.26 13.35
C ALA A 62 4.98 -11.64 12.65
N ALA A 63 5.69 -11.77 11.54
CA ALA A 63 6.23 -13.05 11.05
C ALA A 63 7.67 -12.86 10.54
#